data_AF-A0A932T9P7-F1
#
_entry.id   AF-A0A932T9P7-F1
#
_cell.length_a   1.000
_cell.length_b   1.000
_cell.length_c   1.000
_cell.angle_alpha   90.00
_cell.angle_beta   90.00
_cell.angle_gamma   90.00
#
_symmetry.space_group_name_H-M   'P 1'
#
loop_
_entity.id
_entity.type
_entity.pdbx_description
1 polymer ?
#
loop_
_entity_poly.entity_id
_entity_poly.type
_entity_poly.pdbx_seq_one_letter_code
_entity_poly.pdbx_strand_id
1 'polypeptide(L)'
;MYWIQKILTLIVSLFVIATLTFFLMHAIPGDPFIGEQAIPEEVLRSLYAYYGLDLPLWVQYKNYLKELLQGNLGISITYSGRSVQELICNAFPVSAQIGLQALLFSIPCGVFLGTIGALKRGKWQDTGAMLLTTLGISVPNFVVAALLQYLLAVYIPLFPIARWGTFSHTVL
;
A
#
# COMPACT_ATOMS: atom_id res chain seq x y z
N MET A 1 13.37 -20.72 16.60
CA MET A 1 11.92 -21.00 16.43
C MET A 1 11.12 -19.78 15.98
N TYR A 2 11.17 -18.65 16.70
CA TYR A 2 10.38 -17.44 16.39
C TYR A 2 10.59 -16.88 14.95
N TRP A 3 11.84 -16.73 14.51
CA TRP A 3 12.13 -16.24 13.15
C TRP A 3 11.59 -17.15 12.04
N ILE A 4 11.63 -18.46 12.24
CA ILE A 4 11.09 -19.44 11.29
C ILE A 4 9.58 -19.29 11.21
N GLN A 5 8.89 -19.15 12.35
CA GLN A 5 7.45 -18.91 12.38
C GLN A 5 7.10 -17.61 11.63
N LYS A 6 7.86 -16.53 11.83
CA LYS A 6 7.63 -15.25 11.12
C LYS A 6 7.82 -15.37 9.61
N ILE A 7 8.89 -16.03 9.17
CA ILE A 7 9.14 -16.26 7.74
C ILE A 7 8.04 -17.14 7.14
N LEU A 8 7.62 -18.20 7.84
CA LEU A 8 6.53 -19.05 7.39
C LEU A 8 5.21 -18.29 7.29
N THR A 9 4.86 -17.49 8.32
CA THR A 9 3.67 -16.63 8.29
C THR A 9 3.73 -15.62 7.15
N LEU A 10 4.90 -15.03 6.87
CA LEU A 10 5.08 -14.11 5.75
C LEU A 10 4.83 -14.82 4.41
N ILE A 11 5.44 -15.98 4.18
CA ILE A 11 5.27 -16.76 2.95
C ILE A 11 3.81 -17.15 2.76
N VAL A 12 3.15 -17.67 3.81
CA VAL A 12 1.74 -18.05 3.76
C VAL A 12 0.85 -16.83 3.52
N SER A 13 1.11 -15.71 4.18
CA SER A 13 0.38 -14.45 3.97
C SER A 13 0.48 -13.97 2.53
N LEU A 14 1.70 -13.90 1.98
CA LEU A 14 1.93 -13.49 0.58
C LEU A 14 1.24 -14.45 -0.40
N PHE A 15 1.31 -15.76 -0.15
CA PHE A 15 0.64 -16.76 -0.97
C PHE A 15 -0.88 -16.59 -0.96
N VAL A 16 -1.48 -16.39 0.22
CA VAL A 16 -2.92 -16.14 0.38
C VAL A 16 -3.31 -14.86 -0.34
N ILE A 17 -2.57 -13.76 -0.15
CA ILE A 17 -2.85 -12.47 -0.80
C ILE A 17 -2.74 -12.59 -2.32
N ALA A 18 -1.69 -13.21 -2.85
CA ALA A 18 -1.49 -13.39 -4.29
C ALA A 18 -2.63 -14.24 -4.90
N THR A 19 -3.01 -15.32 -4.21
CA THR A 19 -4.11 -16.21 -4.64
C THR A 19 -5.45 -15.49 -4.61
N LEU A 20 -5.78 -14.80 -3.52
CA LEU A 20 -7.01 -14.02 -3.40
C LEU A 20 -7.07 -12.93 -4.46
N THR A 21 -5.98 -12.18 -4.66
CA THR A 21 -5.91 -11.12 -5.67
C THR A 21 -6.13 -11.70 -7.07
N PHE A 22 -5.52 -12.84 -7.40
CA PHE A 22 -5.73 -13.51 -8.69
C PHE A 22 -7.21 -13.83 -8.93
N PHE A 23 -7.87 -14.50 -7.98
CA PHE A 23 -9.28 -14.86 -8.14
C PHE A 23 -10.21 -13.65 -8.10
N LEU A 24 -9.91 -12.66 -7.27
CA LEU A 24 -10.70 -11.43 -7.17
C LEU A 24 -10.64 -10.64 -8.48
N MET A 25 -9.47 -10.55 -9.12
CA MET A 25 -9.34 -9.94 -10.44
C MET A 25 -10.17 -10.66 -11.52
N HIS A 26 -10.26 -11.99 -11.47
CA HIS A 26 -11.10 -12.77 -12.39
C HIS A 26 -12.60 -12.70 -12.06
N ALA A 27 -12.95 -12.38 -10.82
CA ALA A 27 -14.34 -12.24 -10.38
C ALA A 27 -14.93 -10.87 -10.71
N ILE A 28 -14.09 -9.86 -10.99
CA ILE A 28 -14.55 -8.53 -11.41
C ILE A 28 -15.18 -8.68 -12.81
N PRO A 29 -16.46 -8.30 -12.98
CA PRO A 29 -17.10 -8.34 -14.29
C PRO A 29 -16.50 -7.25 -15.19
N GLY A 30 -15.96 -7.65 -16.34
CA GLY A 30 -15.35 -6.75 -17.31
C GLY A 30 -14.24 -7.43 -18.11
N ASP A 31 -13.87 -6.86 -19.24
CA ASP A 31 -12.71 -7.28 -20.02
C ASP A 31 -11.59 -6.24 -19.85
N PRO A 32 -10.37 -6.65 -19.47
CA PRO A 32 -9.25 -5.73 -19.21
C PRO A 32 -8.81 -4.92 -20.44
N PHE A 33 -9.20 -5.34 -21.65
CA PHE A 33 -8.86 -4.70 -22.91
C PHE A 33 -10.04 -4.01 -23.60
N ILE A 34 -11.28 -4.19 -23.12
CA ILE A 34 -12.45 -3.49 -23.65
C ILE A 34 -12.62 -2.17 -22.88
N GLY A 35 -11.99 -1.11 -23.40
CA GLY A 35 -12.12 0.27 -22.92
C GLY A 35 -12.95 1.16 -23.84
N GLU A 36 -12.78 2.48 -23.72
CA GLU A 36 -13.47 3.48 -24.56
C GLU A 36 -13.06 3.44 -26.04
N GLN A 37 -11.90 2.86 -26.37
CA GLN A 37 -11.40 2.74 -27.73
C GLN A 37 -11.60 1.32 -28.26
N ALA A 38 -12.22 1.20 -29.44
CA ALA A 38 -12.39 -0.07 -30.12
C ALA A 38 -11.02 -0.62 -30.57
N ILE A 39 -10.61 -1.74 -29.98
CA ILE A 39 -9.42 -2.48 -30.40
C ILE A 39 -9.82 -3.43 -31.54
N PRO A 40 -9.09 -3.47 -32.66
CA PRO A 40 -9.35 -4.45 -33.72
C PRO A 40 -9.29 -5.89 -33.17
N GLU A 41 -10.19 -6.77 -33.64
CA GLU A 41 -10.30 -8.14 -33.12
C GLU A 41 -8.98 -8.94 -33.20
N GLU A 42 -8.19 -8.71 -34.24
CA GLU A 42 -6.88 -9.36 -34.41
C GLU A 42 -5.90 -8.97 -33.30
N VAL A 43 -5.86 -7.69 -32.94
CA VAL A 43 -5.02 -7.18 -31.85
C VAL A 43 -5.51 -7.73 -30.52
N LEU A 44 -6.83 -7.76 -30.30
CA LEU A 44 -7.43 -8.33 -29.09
C LEU A 44 -7.03 -9.80 -28.91
N ARG A 45 -7.13 -10.64 -29.95
CA ARG A 45 -6.70 -12.04 -29.86
C ARG A 45 -5.22 -12.18 -29.51
N SER A 46 -4.36 -11.34 -30.10
CA SER A 46 -2.92 -11.35 -29.77
C SER A 46 -2.64 -10.96 -28.32
N LEU A 47 -3.40 -10.00 -27.76
CA LEU A 47 -3.29 -9.61 -26.36
C LEU A 47 -3.73 -10.75 -25.43
N TYR A 48 -4.86 -11.40 -25.73
CA TYR A 48 -5.33 -12.55 -24.97
C TYR A 48 -4.30 -13.67 -24.91
N ALA A 49 -3.71 -14.02 -26.07
CA ALA A 49 -2.66 -15.03 -26.15
C ALA A 49 -1.37 -14.61 -25.42
N TYR A 50 -0.99 -13.32 -25.52
CA TYR A 50 0.21 -12.80 -24.85
C TYR A 50 0.09 -12.83 -23.32
N TYR A 51 -1.08 -12.47 -22.78
CA TYR A 51 -1.35 -12.52 -21.33
C TYR A 51 -1.82 -13.91 -20.86
N GLY A 52 -2.01 -14.87 -21.77
CA GLY A 52 -2.49 -16.21 -21.47
C GLY A 52 -3.94 -16.25 -20.97
N LEU A 53 -4.74 -15.21 -21.24
CA LEU A 53 -6.15 -15.13 -20.83
C LEU A 53 -7.05 -16.09 -21.61
N ASP A 54 -6.55 -16.65 -22.71
CA ASP A 54 -7.20 -17.69 -23.52
C ASP A 54 -7.04 -19.10 -22.92
N LEU A 55 -6.16 -19.28 -21.93
CA LEU A 55 -5.89 -20.58 -21.30
C LEU A 55 -6.94 -20.94 -20.23
N PRO A 56 -7.09 -22.23 -19.88
CA PRO A 56 -7.91 -22.63 -18.73
C PRO A 56 -7.41 -21.97 -17.43
N LEU A 57 -8.33 -21.55 -16.57
CA LEU A 57 -8.05 -20.73 -15.38
C LEU A 57 -6.97 -21.33 -14.44
N TRP A 58 -6.93 -22.66 -14.32
CA TRP A 58 -5.90 -23.34 -13.54
C TRP A 58 -4.50 -23.22 -14.15
N VAL A 59 -4.38 -23.18 -15.47
CA VAL A 59 -3.12 -22.95 -16.18
C VAL A 59 -2.68 -21.51 -15.99
N GLN A 60 -3.61 -20.56 -16.10
CA GLN A 60 -3.34 -19.14 -15.82
C GLN A 60 -2.78 -18.94 -14.40
N TYR A 61 -3.42 -19.56 -13.40
CA TYR A 61 -2.97 -19.46 -12.00
C TYR A 61 -1.58 -20.07 -11.79
N LYS A 62 -1.29 -21.24 -12.39
CA LYS A 62 0.03 -21.86 -12.32
C LYS A 62 1.12 -21.00 -12.94
N ASN A 63 0.84 -20.44 -14.13
CA ASN A 63 1.77 -19.56 -14.82
C ASN A 63 2.00 -18.29 -13.99
N TYR A 64 0.93 -17.68 -13.47
CA TYR A 64 1.00 -16.52 -12.58
C TYR A 64 1.90 -16.77 -11.36
N LEU A 65 1.70 -17.87 -10.64
CA LEU A 65 2.54 -18.21 -9.48
C LEU A 65 4.00 -18.45 -9.88
N LYS A 66 4.23 -19.11 -11.01
CA LYS A 66 5.59 -19.39 -11.50
C LYS A 66 6.34 -18.11 -11.83
N GLU A 67 5.72 -17.19 -12.57
CA GLU A 67 6.30 -15.89 -12.89
C GLU A 67 6.54 -15.06 -11.63
N LEU A 68 5.58 -15.05 -10.69
CA LEU A 68 5.72 -14.37 -9.40
C LEU A 68 6.91 -14.89 -8.58
N LEU A 69 7.12 -16.20 -8.54
CA LEU A 69 8.28 -16.83 -7.87
C LEU A 69 9.61 -16.50 -8.55
N GLN A 70 9.60 -16.22 -9.85
CA GLN A 70 10.78 -15.74 -10.59
C GLN A 70 11.00 -14.23 -10.45
N GLY A 71 10.11 -13.53 -9.73
CA GLY A 71 10.14 -12.08 -9.58
C GLY A 71 9.60 -11.32 -10.79
N ASN A 72 9.01 -12.02 -11.76
CA ASN A 72 8.37 -11.40 -12.92
C ASN A 72 6.92 -11.05 -12.59
N LEU A 73 6.65 -9.75 -12.46
CA LEU A 73 5.31 -9.22 -12.18
C LEU A 73 4.53 -8.88 -13.47
N GLY A 74 5.13 -9.09 -14.64
CA GLY A 74 4.53 -8.79 -15.93
C GLY A 74 4.49 -7.30 -16.29
N ILE A 75 3.80 -7.02 -17.38
CA ILE A 75 3.61 -5.68 -17.94
C ILE A 75 2.29 -5.09 -17.43
N SER A 76 2.29 -3.81 -17.10
CA SER A 76 1.06 -3.10 -16.71
C SER A 76 0.09 -3.00 -17.88
N ILE A 77 -1.16 -3.45 -17.67
CA ILE A 77 -2.25 -3.28 -18.64
C ILE A 77 -2.69 -1.80 -18.69
N THR A 78 -2.55 -1.07 -17.58
CA THR A 78 -2.93 0.35 -17.47
C THR A 78 -1.84 1.27 -18.03
N TYR A 79 -0.56 0.97 -17.79
CA TYR A 79 0.58 1.77 -18.24
C TYR A 79 1.36 1.02 -19.31
N SER A 80 0.91 1.16 -20.56
CA SER A 80 1.49 0.48 -21.72
C SER A 80 3.01 0.65 -21.80
N GLY A 81 3.71 -0.47 -21.99
CA GLY A 81 5.16 -0.51 -22.15
C GLY A 81 5.97 -0.43 -20.85
N ARG A 82 5.32 -0.35 -19.67
CA ARG A 82 6.02 -0.38 -18.38
C ARG A 82 5.80 -1.68 -17.64
N SER A 83 6.88 -2.23 -17.09
CA SER A 83 6.78 -3.40 -16.21
C SER A 83 6.21 -3.01 -14.85
N VAL A 84 5.45 -3.90 -14.23
CA VAL A 84 4.92 -3.68 -12.87
C VAL A 84 6.06 -3.54 -11.87
N GLN A 85 7.15 -4.30 -12.06
CA GLN A 85 8.35 -4.21 -11.26
C GLN A 85 8.97 -2.80 -11.28
N GLU A 86 9.10 -2.21 -12.46
CA GLU A 86 9.62 -0.85 -12.61
C GLU A 86 8.73 0.18 -11.89
N LEU A 87 7.40 0.06 -12.02
CA LEU A 87 6.46 0.94 -11.33
C LEU A 87 6.62 0.85 -9.80
N ILE A 88 6.72 -0.37 -9.26
CA ILE A 88 6.93 -0.59 -7.82
C ILE A 88 8.28 -0.05 -7.39
N CYS A 89 9.36 -0.35 -8.11
CA CYS A 89 10.71 0.14 -7.78
C CYS A 89 10.80 1.67 -7.79
N ASN A 90 10.07 2.33 -8.69
CA ASN A 90 10.04 3.80 -8.75
C ASN A 90 9.20 4.41 -7.60
N ALA A 91 8.12 3.75 -7.18
CA ALA A 91 7.26 4.23 -6.09
C ALA A 91 7.79 3.87 -4.69
N PHE A 92 8.51 2.74 -4.56
CA PHE A 92 8.93 2.18 -3.28
C PHE A 92 9.76 3.14 -2.42
N PRO A 93 10.75 3.90 -2.95
CA PRO A 93 11.54 4.83 -2.14
C PRO A 93 10.69 5.90 -1.44
N VAL A 94 9.65 6.39 -2.12
CA VAL A 94 8.70 7.36 -1.56
C VAL A 94 7.96 6.75 -0.37
N SER A 95 7.36 5.57 -0.55
CA SER A 95 6.67 4.87 0.53
C SER A 95 7.59 4.50 1.70
N ALA A 96 8.81 4.05 1.38
CA ALA A 96 9.82 3.70 2.38
C ALA A 96 10.26 4.92 3.20
N GLN A 97 10.45 6.07 2.55
CA GLN A 97 10.81 7.32 3.22
C GLN A 97 9.72 7.76 4.20
N ILE A 98 8.46 7.83 3.77
CA ILE A 98 7.33 8.22 4.63
C ILE A 98 7.18 7.23 5.79
N GLY A 99 7.25 5.93 5.51
CA GLY A 99 7.15 4.89 6.53
C GLY A 99 8.27 4.99 7.57
N LEU A 100 9.51 5.23 7.14
CA LEU A 100 10.66 5.39 8.04
C LEU A 100 10.54 6.67 8.88
N GLN A 101 10.13 7.78 8.30
CA GLN A 101 9.84 9.03 9.03
C GLN A 101 8.76 8.81 10.10
N ALA A 102 7.67 8.11 9.74
CA ALA A 102 6.60 7.78 10.67
C ALA A 102 7.09 6.89 11.83
N LEU A 103 7.95 5.90 11.56
CA LEU A 103 8.55 5.05 12.61
C LEU A 103 9.48 5.84 13.53
N LEU A 104 10.34 6.69 12.95
CA LEU A 104 11.26 7.54 13.72
C LEU A 104 10.53 8.53 14.63
N PHE A 105 9.33 8.97 14.26
CA PHE A 105 8.51 9.83 15.09
C PHE A 105 7.64 9.04 16.10
N SER A 106 6.93 8.02 15.63
CA SER A 106 5.95 7.29 16.44
C SER A 106 6.58 6.45 17.54
N ILE A 107 7.76 5.85 17.32
CA ILE A 107 8.40 4.99 18.33
C ILE A 107 8.82 5.82 19.56
N PRO A 108 9.59 6.92 19.43
CA PRO A 108 9.94 7.74 20.60
C PRO A 108 8.72 8.34 21.30
N CYS A 109 7.76 8.89 20.54
CA CYS A 109 6.55 9.47 21.12
C CYS A 109 5.69 8.43 21.85
N GLY A 110 5.49 7.26 21.24
CA GLY A 110 4.74 6.16 21.83
C GLY A 110 5.39 5.60 23.08
N VAL A 111 6.72 5.39 23.05
CA VAL A 111 7.48 4.93 24.23
C VAL A 111 7.43 5.98 25.34
N PHE A 112 7.59 7.26 25.01
CA PHE A 112 7.54 8.35 26.00
C PHE A 112 6.17 8.44 26.69
N LEU A 113 5.09 8.52 25.92
CA LEU A 113 3.73 8.58 26.45
C LEU A 113 3.36 7.31 27.23
N GLY A 114 3.73 6.13 26.70
CA GLY A 114 3.52 4.85 27.38
C GLY A 114 4.28 4.76 28.70
N THR A 115 5.52 5.26 28.74
CA THR A 115 6.33 5.30 29.97
C THR A 115 5.73 6.24 31.01
N ILE A 116 5.25 7.42 30.60
CA ILE A 116 4.56 8.36 31.50
C ILE A 116 3.30 7.73 32.09
N GLY A 117 2.46 7.11 31.25
CA GLY A 117 1.25 6.43 31.70
C GLY A 117 1.56 5.32 32.70
N ALA A 118 2.59 4.52 32.43
CA ALA A 118 3.03 3.45 33.33
C ALA A 118 3.54 3.97 34.68
N LEU A 119 4.39 5.00 34.67
CA LEU A 119 5.02 5.55 35.89
C LEU A 119 4.06 6.41 36.74
N LYS A 120 3.07 7.04 36.10
CA LYS A 120 2.09 7.92 36.77
C LYS A 120 0.68 7.32 36.77
N ARG A 121 0.58 5.99 36.79
CA ARG A 121 -0.68 5.25 36.76
C ARG A 121 -1.71 5.79 37.75
N GLY A 122 -2.93 6.02 37.28
CA GLY A 122 -4.04 6.56 38.07
C GLY A 122 -3.96 8.05 38.39
N LYS A 123 -2.95 8.77 37.89
CA LYS A 123 -2.84 10.23 37.98
C LYS A 123 -3.29 10.89 36.68
N TRP A 124 -3.42 12.21 36.69
CA TRP A 124 -3.86 12.99 35.54
C TRP A 124 -2.96 12.81 34.31
N GLN A 125 -1.66 12.50 34.47
CA GLN A 125 -0.77 12.24 33.33
C GLN A 125 -1.11 10.94 32.61
N ASP A 126 -1.49 9.90 33.35
CA ASP A 126 -1.95 8.62 32.79
C ASP A 126 -3.29 8.81 32.08
N THR A 127 -4.25 9.51 32.71
CA THR A 127 -5.52 9.86 32.06
C THR A 127 -5.31 10.68 30.80
N GLY A 128 -4.41 11.67 30.82
CA GLY A 128 -4.08 12.50 29.66
C GLY A 128 -3.44 11.70 28.52
N ALA A 129 -2.49 10.81 28.84
CA ALA A 129 -1.87 9.93 27.86
C ALA A 129 -2.90 8.98 27.23
N MET A 130 -3.75 8.35 28.05
CA MET A 130 -4.81 7.46 27.56
C MET A 130 -5.82 8.20 26.68
N LEU A 131 -6.25 9.41 27.06
CA LEU A 131 -7.16 10.22 26.25
C LEU A 131 -6.54 10.54 24.89
N LEU A 132 -5.28 10.98 24.86
CA LEU A 132 -4.58 11.32 23.62
C LEU A 132 -4.40 10.09 22.71
N THR A 133 -4.02 8.95 23.27
CA THR A 133 -3.93 7.68 22.53
C THR A 133 -5.30 7.24 22.00
N THR A 134 -6.35 7.35 22.81
CA THR A 134 -7.71 6.96 22.41
C THR A 134 -8.22 7.83 21.27
N LEU A 135 -8.03 9.16 21.35
CA LEU A 135 -8.36 10.08 20.25
C LEU A 135 -7.61 9.72 18.97
N GLY A 136 -6.29 9.47 19.07
CA GLY A 136 -5.47 9.10 17.92
C GLY A 136 -5.91 7.81 17.22
N ILE A 137 -6.46 6.84 17.96
CA ILE A 137 -6.97 5.58 17.40
C ILE A 137 -8.42 5.72 16.90
N SER A 138 -9.23 6.57 17.55
CA SER A 138 -10.66 6.68 17.28
C SER A 138 -10.99 7.57 16.09
N VAL A 139 -10.17 8.59 15.82
CA VAL A 139 -10.39 9.47 14.66
C VAL A 139 -9.88 8.78 13.40
N PRO A 140 -10.67 8.71 12.31
CA PRO A 140 -10.20 8.10 11.08
C PRO A 140 -8.98 8.86 10.51
N ASN A 141 -7.96 8.12 10.09
CA ASN A 141 -6.70 8.70 9.61
C ASN A 141 -6.88 9.74 8.49
N PHE A 142 -7.81 9.52 7.57
CA PHE A 142 -8.08 10.47 6.48
C PHE A 142 -8.67 11.80 6.98
N VAL A 143 -9.40 11.79 8.10
CA VAL A 143 -9.96 13.02 8.72
C VAL A 143 -8.83 13.83 9.35
N VAL A 144 -7.95 13.18 10.09
CA VAL A 144 -6.77 13.84 10.68
C VAL A 144 -5.89 14.43 9.59
N ALA A 145 -5.59 13.65 8.54
CA ALA A 145 -4.79 14.11 7.41
C ALA A 145 -5.44 15.33 6.71
N ALA A 146 -6.73 15.26 6.37
CA ALA A 146 -7.44 16.36 5.73
C ALA A 146 -7.47 17.63 6.60
N LEU A 147 -7.67 17.48 7.92
CA LEU A 147 -7.71 18.61 8.85
C LEU A 147 -6.32 19.24 9.03
N LEU A 148 -5.26 18.44 9.11
CA LEU A 148 -3.89 18.94 9.15
C LEU A 148 -3.50 19.64 7.84
N GLN A 149 -3.87 19.09 6.69
CA GLN A 149 -3.67 19.75 5.39
C GLN A 149 -4.41 21.09 5.33
N TYR A 150 -5.67 21.15 5.77
CA TYR A 150 -6.41 22.41 5.81
C TYR A 150 -5.74 23.45 6.73
N LEU A 151 -5.38 23.07 7.95
CA LEU A 151 -4.80 24.01 8.90
C LEU A 151 -3.38 24.46 8.50
N LEU A 152 -2.50 23.53 8.15
CA LEU A 152 -1.07 23.79 8.01
C LEU A 152 -0.63 24.08 6.58
N ALA A 153 -1.45 23.76 5.57
CA ALA A 153 -1.13 24.02 4.18
C ALA A 153 -2.04 25.07 3.53
N VAL A 154 -3.31 25.16 3.95
CA VAL A 154 -4.26 26.16 3.43
C VAL A 154 -4.36 27.40 4.32
N TYR A 155 -4.60 27.23 5.62
CA TYR A 155 -4.84 28.35 6.53
C TYR A 155 -3.55 29.06 6.98
N ILE A 156 -2.53 28.29 7.40
CA ILE A 156 -1.23 28.79 7.87
C ILE A 156 -0.13 28.35 6.91
N PRO A 157 -0.16 28.70 5.60
CA PRO A 157 0.57 28.04 4.50
C PRO A 157 2.06 27.73 4.76
N LEU A 158 2.33 26.70 5.55
CA LEU A 158 3.61 26.34 6.13
C LEU A 158 4.21 25.17 5.35
N PHE A 159 3.33 24.29 4.87
CA PHE A 159 3.66 23.12 4.09
C PHE A 159 2.91 23.11 2.74
N PRO A 160 3.48 22.47 1.72
CA PRO A 160 2.81 22.27 0.44
C PRO A 160 1.68 21.22 0.56
N ILE A 161 0.62 21.39 -0.25
CA ILE A 161 -0.59 20.55 -0.20
C ILE A 161 -0.43 19.25 -1.00
N ALA A 162 0.41 19.24 -2.04
CA ALA A 162 0.47 18.13 -2.99
C ALA A 162 1.84 18.03 -3.67
N ARG A 163 2.03 16.89 -4.35
CA ARG A 163 3.24 16.48 -5.11
C ARG A 163 4.39 16.01 -4.21
N TRP A 164 5.43 15.52 -4.87
CA TRP A 164 6.67 15.10 -4.26
C TRP A 164 7.80 16.03 -4.71
N GLY A 165 8.68 16.41 -3.79
CA GLY A 165 9.77 17.34 -4.08
C GLY A 165 10.72 17.52 -2.91
N THR A 166 10.54 18.59 -2.15
CA THR A 166 11.35 18.90 -0.96
C THR A 166 10.86 18.15 0.28
N PHE A 167 11.68 18.13 1.34
CA PHE A 167 11.32 17.53 2.63
C PHE A 167 9.96 18.02 3.18
N SER A 168 9.58 19.27 2.94
CA SER A 168 8.28 19.83 3.37
C SER A 168 7.08 19.08 2.77
N HIS A 169 7.23 18.45 1.60
CA HIS A 169 6.18 17.63 0.97
C HIS A 169 6.00 16.25 1.64
N THR A 170 6.86 15.90 2.60
CA THR A 170 6.82 14.61 3.29
C THR A 170 6.10 14.68 4.65
N VAL A 171 5.72 15.89 5.08
CA VAL A 171 5.16 16.15 6.42
C VAL A 171 3.62 16.03 6.45
N LEU A 172 2.94 16.36 5.35
CA LEU A 172 1.48 16.38 5.20
C LEU A 172 1.02 15.51 4.03
#